data_AF-W2S418-F1
#
_entry.id   AF-W2S418-F1
#
_cell.length_a   1.000
_cell.length_b   1.000
_cell.length_c   1.000
_cell.angle_alpha   90.00
_cell.angle_beta   90.00
_cell.angle_gamma   90.00
#
_symmetry.space_group_name_H-M   'P 1'
#
loop_
_entity.id
_entity.type
_entity.pdbx_description
1 polymer ?
#
loop_
_entity_poly.entity_id
_entity_poly.type
_entity_poly.pdbx_seq_one_letter_code
_entity_poly.pdbx_strand_id
1 'polypeptide(L)'
;MTFTMREMLFFQRFLLQPHALPIGNRSVWLNELPQMAHQQNFLMHAMLALGASDLLRANPGAKIKYEMLHHRGKAIAGLKEAINNPDAWNEQGHADAVLATAYSLAFQSSHLPDAQDEFGVFVQGCALATERIRRTKLQTTLNVKPEWPQRKLEAALEHLRDQKIDVPLIHRALAGIDQVLSLTASPFCHAFGRAMQQTMAAFRESAAKGFLLSSLSYNQWYDLSSGLLTALQDTSDPAPVLLGAYFVGDLAMCKAVIPLHLYPDTPRSELPVRTLRQMSEWVDAIQQTVAESSQHHLTWPHEMMARLEGLLQGLDYTEAASIKLEDKISIVRSLDSRAHMLIGDLISLGSELTAWSEAFIDTIYHRHLGTVPKRQGLPPRFFGSTGKGPTPPASHSSRSPPENAGGM
;
A
#
# COMPACT_ATOMS: atom_id res chain seq x y z
N MET A 1 12.46 31.71 -7.71
CA MET A 1 11.57 31.85 -6.54
C MET A 1 12.44 31.85 -5.29
N THR A 2 12.26 32.81 -4.37
CA THR A 2 13.03 32.86 -3.12
C THR A 2 12.22 32.20 -2.01
N PHE A 3 12.76 31.16 -1.37
CA PHE A 3 12.08 30.44 -0.30
C PHE A 3 12.12 31.19 1.03
N THR A 4 11.00 31.22 1.73
CA THR A 4 10.95 31.50 3.16
C THR A 4 11.35 30.26 3.97
N MET A 5 11.73 30.44 5.24
CA MET A 5 12.05 29.32 6.14
C MET A 5 10.88 28.34 6.31
N ARG A 6 9.62 28.83 6.28
CA ARG A 6 8.44 27.95 6.35
C ARG A 6 8.28 27.11 5.08
N GLU A 7 8.46 27.73 3.91
CA GLU A 7 8.40 26.97 2.66
C GLU A 7 9.53 25.95 2.55
N MET A 8 10.73 26.24 3.08
CA MET A 8 11.80 25.22 3.20
C MET A 8 11.36 24.04 4.08
N LEU A 9 10.67 24.29 5.20
CA LEU A 9 10.12 23.22 6.04
C LEU A 9 9.04 22.42 5.31
N PHE A 10 8.14 23.06 4.57
CA PHE A 10 7.12 22.38 3.78
C PHE A 10 7.76 21.50 2.70
N PHE A 11 8.77 22.02 2.01
CA PHE A 11 9.50 21.28 1.00
C PHE A 11 10.28 20.10 1.60
N GLN A 12 10.95 20.29 2.74
CA GLN A 12 11.58 19.21 3.48
C GLN A 12 10.54 18.14 3.86
N ARG A 13 9.38 18.57 4.35
CA ARG A 13 8.30 17.64 4.71
C ARG A 13 7.81 16.85 3.52
N PHE A 14 7.66 17.49 2.36
CA PHE A 14 7.37 16.81 1.10
C PHE A 14 8.45 15.76 0.78
N LEU A 15 9.74 16.08 0.81
CA LEU A 15 10.81 15.12 0.49
C LEU A 15 10.87 13.91 1.44
N LEU A 16 10.39 14.06 2.68
CA LEU A 16 10.32 12.97 3.65
C LEU A 16 9.08 12.09 3.49
N GLN A 17 8.11 12.49 2.65
CA GLN A 17 6.94 11.68 2.37
C GLN A 17 7.30 10.52 1.43
N PRO A 18 6.65 9.37 1.61
CA PRO A 18 6.76 8.27 0.68
C PRO A 18 5.93 8.54 -0.58
N HIS A 19 6.57 9.12 -1.60
CA HIS A 19 5.97 9.30 -2.92
C HIS A 19 6.07 8.00 -3.71
N ALA A 20 4.95 7.32 -3.90
CA ALA A 20 4.94 5.97 -4.46
C ALA A 20 4.05 5.80 -5.70
N LEU A 21 3.54 6.90 -6.27
CA LEU A 21 2.83 6.90 -7.55
C LEU A 21 3.47 7.83 -8.60
N PRO A 22 3.64 7.40 -9.86
CA PRO A 22 3.51 6.01 -10.31
C PRO A 22 4.56 5.11 -9.65
N ILE A 23 4.28 3.82 -9.51
CA ILE A 23 5.18 2.87 -8.84
C ILE A 23 6.57 2.85 -9.47
N GLY A 24 7.59 2.58 -8.66
CA GLY A 24 8.99 2.51 -9.09
C GLY A 24 9.65 3.87 -9.29
N ASN A 25 8.91 4.97 -9.11
CA ASN A 25 9.42 6.33 -9.32
C ASN A 25 9.85 7.06 -8.06
N ARG A 26 10.08 6.36 -6.94
CA ARG A 26 10.49 7.00 -5.69
C ARG A 26 11.72 7.90 -5.88
N SER A 27 12.71 7.45 -6.66
CA SER A 27 13.88 8.28 -6.99
C SER A 27 13.48 9.55 -7.75
N VAL A 28 12.61 9.41 -8.75
CA VAL A 28 12.08 10.52 -9.57
C VAL A 28 11.44 11.60 -8.71
N TRP A 29 10.66 11.21 -7.70
CA TRP A 29 10.05 12.13 -6.75
C TRP A 29 11.02 12.82 -5.80
N LEU A 30 12.16 12.19 -5.52
CA LEU A 30 13.14 12.71 -4.55
C LEU A 30 14.25 13.53 -5.19
N ASN A 31 14.58 13.29 -6.47
CA ASN A 31 15.71 13.97 -7.12
C ASN A 31 15.26 14.79 -8.34
N GLU A 32 14.53 14.19 -9.28
CA GLU A 32 14.24 14.77 -10.58
C GLU A 32 13.09 15.78 -10.53
N LEU A 33 11.96 15.44 -9.91
CA LEU A 33 10.82 16.35 -9.76
C LEU A 33 11.16 17.61 -8.93
N PRO A 34 11.91 17.52 -7.81
CA PRO A 34 12.43 18.69 -7.10
C PRO A 34 13.22 19.66 -7.98
N GLN A 35 14.07 19.13 -8.89
CA GLN A 35 14.82 19.96 -9.84
C GLN A 35 13.89 20.59 -10.88
N MET A 36 12.95 19.81 -11.40
CA MET A 36 11.95 20.26 -12.37
C MET A 36 11.03 21.36 -11.80
N ALA A 37 10.68 21.27 -10.52
CA ALA A 37 9.85 22.24 -9.82
C ALA A 37 10.49 23.64 -9.79
N HIS A 38 11.82 23.76 -9.96
CA HIS A 38 12.48 25.05 -10.12
C HIS A 38 12.06 25.79 -11.39
N GLN A 39 11.79 25.05 -12.47
CA GLN A 39 11.37 25.58 -13.76
C GLN A 39 9.84 25.63 -13.90
N GLN A 40 9.13 24.79 -13.14
CA GLN A 40 7.68 24.63 -13.19
C GLN A 40 7.04 25.09 -11.87
N ASN A 41 6.77 26.40 -11.75
CA ASN A 41 6.28 27.03 -10.50
C ASN A 41 5.02 26.36 -9.92
N PHE A 42 4.12 25.88 -10.76
CA PHE A 42 2.89 25.22 -10.31
C PHE A 42 3.18 23.88 -9.60
N LEU A 43 4.18 23.14 -10.08
CA LEU A 43 4.66 21.92 -9.41
C LEU A 43 5.27 22.25 -8.05
N MET A 44 6.11 23.29 -7.97
CA MET A 44 6.67 23.72 -6.68
C MET A 44 5.59 24.06 -5.67
N HIS A 45 4.57 24.80 -6.10
CA HIS A 45 3.43 25.12 -5.25
C HIS A 45 2.65 23.88 -4.80
N ALA A 46 2.45 22.88 -5.67
CA ALA A 46 1.82 21.63 -5.27
C ALA A 46 2.64 20.86 -4.22
N MET A 47 3.96 20.78 -4.39
CA MET A 47 4.85 20.13 -3.42
C MET A 47 4.79 20.81 -2.04
N LEU A 48 4.86 22.14 -2.01
CA LEU A 48 4.74 22.91 -0.78
C LEU A 48 3.37 22.73 -0.11
N ALA A 49 2.30 22.74 -0.90
CA ALA A 49 0.95 22.56 -0.40
C ALA A 49 0.75 21.17 0.24
N LEU A 50 1.26 20.11 -0.42
CA LEU A 50 1.23 18.75 0.10
C LEU A 50 2.10 18.58 1.35
N GLY A 51 3.30 19.15 1.36
CA GLY A 51 4.18 19.17 2.53
C GLY A 51 3.56 19.86 3.75
N ALA A 52 2.93 21.01 3.54
CA ALA A 52 2.20 21.74 4.57
C ALA A 52 0.95 20.98 5.06
N SER A 53 0.24 20.31 4.17
CA SER A 53 -0.93 19.48 4.50
C SER A 53 -0.57 18.31 5.41
N ASP A 54 0.52 17.60 5.09
CA ASP A 54 1.00 16.51 5.95
C ASP A 54 1.49 17.01 7.32
N LEU A 55 2.15 18.18 7.36
CA LEU A 55 2.54 18.80 8.62
C LEU A 55 1.33 19.18 9.48
N LEU A 56 0.28 19.72 8.87
CA LEU A 56 -0.98 20.06 9.55
C LEU A 56 -1.71 18.81 10.06
N ARG A 57 -1.64 17.70 9.31
CA ARG A 57 -2.18 16.40 9.76
C ARG A 57 -1.42 15.85 10.97
N ALA A 58 -0.09 15.96 10.97
CA ALA A 58 0.74 15.56 12.09
C ALA A 58 0.61 16.49 13.30
N ASN A 59 0.27 17.76 13.08
CA ASN A 59 0.05 18.76 14.12
C ASN A 59 -1.14 19.67 13.78
N PRO A 60 -2.38 19.27 14.12
CA PRO A 60 -3.59 20.04 13.81
C PRO A 60 -3.62 21.44 14.43
N GLY A 61 -2.83 21.71 15.47
CA GLY A 61 -2.70 23.02 16.11
C GLY A 61 -1.79 24.00 15.37
N ALA A 62 -1.09 23.57 14.32
CA ALA A 62 -0.16 24.42 13.57
C ALA A 62 -0.90 25.53 12.80
N LYS A 63 -0.44 26.78 12.96
CA LYS A 63 -0.99 27.96 12.25
C LYS A 63 -0.43 28.10 10.83
N ILE A 64 -0.60 27.06 10.02
CA ILE A 64 -0.08 26.95 8.64
C ILE A 64 -1.16 26.70 7.58
N LYS A 65 -2.43 26.63 7.99
CA LYS A 65 -3.57 26.31 7.10
C LYS A 65 -3.71 27.33 5.97
N TYR A 66 -3.47 28.62 6.26
CA TYR A 66 -3.52 29.67 5.25
C TYR A 66 -2.44 29.48 4.18
N GLU A 67 -1.18 29.27 4.57
CA GLU A 67 -0.09 29.05 3.61
C GLU A 67 -0.31 27.78 2.77
N MET A 68 -0.80 26.71 3.40
CA MET A 68 -1.16 25.46 2.70
C MET A 68 -2.20 25.72 1.59
N LEU A 69 -3.29 26.43 1.91
CA LEU A 69 -4.34 26.75 0.93
C LEU A 69 -3.86 27.74 -0.14
N HIS A 70 -3.02 28.70 0.23
CA HIS A 70 -2.42 29.65 -0.70
C HIS A 70 -1.57 28.96 -1.77
N HIS A 71 -0.69 28.05 -1.35
CA HIS A 71 0.10 27.25 -2.30
C HIS A 71 -0.77 26.32 -3.13
N ARG A 72 -1.78 25.67 -2.53
CA ARG A 72 -2.76 24.84 -3.26
C ARG A 72 -3.46 25.64 -4.36
N GLY A 73 -3.96 26.83 -4.06
CA GLY A 73 -4.64 27.70 -5.04
C GLY A 73 -3.74 28.08 -6.21
N LYS A 74 -2.47 28.43 -5.95
CA LYS A 74 -1.49 28.72 -7.01
C LYS A 74 -1.17 27.51 -7.86
N ALA A 75 -1.05 26.33 -7.25
CA ALA A 75 -0.82 25.08 -7.97
C ALA A 75 -1.98 24.76 -8.92
N ILE A 76 -3.23 24.90 -8.46
CA ILE A 76 -4.43 24.67 -9.27
C ILE A 76 -4.50 25.65 -10.45
N ALA A 77 -4.27 26.94 -10.20
CA ALA A 77 -4.28 27.95 -11.25
C ALA A 77 -3.23 27.66 -12.32
N GLY A 78 -1.99 27.39 -11.91
CA GLY A 78 -0.91 27.09 -12.84
C GLY A 78 -1.07 25.74 -13.55
N LEU A 79 -1.62 24.72 -12.89
CA LEU A 79 -1.95 23.43 -13.52
C LEU A 79 -2.99 23.62 -14.64
N LYS A 80 -4.02 24.44 -14.38
CA LYS A 80 -5.04 24.75 -15.38
C LYS A 80 -4.43 25.44 -16.61
N GLU A 81 -3.53 26.39 -16.41
CA GLU A 81 -2.81 27.04 -17.51
C GLU A 81 -1.92 26.04 -18.27
N ALA A 82 -1.18 25.21 -17.55
CA ALA A 82 -0.27 24.21 -18.10
C ALA A 82 -0.99 23.15 -18.96
N ILE A 83 -2.17 22.68 -18.55
CA ILE A 83 -2.97 21.72 -19.30
C ILE A 83 -3.51 22.33 -20.59
N ASN A 84 -3.93 23.60 -20.54
CA ASN A 84 -4.55 24.32 -21.66
C ASN A 84 -3.55 24.87 -22.67
N ASN A 85 -2.25 24.79 -22.41
CA ASN A 85 -1.21 25.15 -23.37
C ASN A 85 -0.79 23.91 -24.18
N PRO A 86 -1.26 23.73 -25.43
CA PRO A 86 -0.97 22.52 -26.21
C PRO A 86 0.50 22.41 -26.60
N ASP A 87 1.16 23.55 -26.83
CA ASP A 87 2.54 23.63 -27.32
C ASP A 87 3.53 23.15 -26.24
N ALA A 88 3.23 23.45 -24.98
CA ALA A 88 4.07 23.08 -23.84
C ALA A 88 4.17 21.56 -23.61
N TRP A 89 3.25 20.74 -24.12
CA TRP A 89 3.29 19.28 -23.91
C TRP A 89 4.50 18.59 -24.54
N ASN A 90 5.15 19.20 -25.52
CA ASN A 90 6.38 18.69 -26.10
C ASN A 90 7.65 19.23 -25.42
N GLU A 91 7.50 20.19 -24.50
CA GLU A 91 8.61 20.71 -23.72
C GLU A 91 9.08 19.67 -22.70
N GLN A 92 10.39 19.58 -22.53
CA GLN A 92 11.00 18.62 -21.63
C GLN A 92 10.51 18.83 -20.19
N GLY A 93 10.00 17.76 -19.57
CA GLY A 93 9.52 17.79 -18.18
C GLY A 93 8.13 18.42 -17.99
N HIS A 94 7.53 19.08 -18.97
CA HIS A 94 6.20 19.67 -18.80
C HIS A 94 5.13 18.63 -18.47
N ALA A 95 5.12 17.52 -19.22
CA ALA A 95 4.18 16.43 -18.99
C ALA A 95 4.37 15.75 -17.62
N ASP A 96 5.63 15.57 -17.20
CA ASP A 96 5.98 15.06 -15.86
C ASP A 96 5.47 16.02 -14.77
N ALA A 97 5.67 17.33 -14.94
CA ALA A 97 5.24 18.34 -13.98
C ALA A 97 3.71 18.41 -13.87
N VAL A 98 2.98 18.36 -14.99
CA VAL A 98 1.51 18.30 -15.00
C VAL A 98 1.03 17.08 -14.22
N LEU A 99 1.58 15.90 -14.51
CA LEU A 99 1.18 14.66 -13.86
C LEU A 99 1.52 14.64 -12.36
N ALA A 100 2.74 15.06 -11.99
CA ALA A 100 3.17 15.14 -10.60
C ALA A 100 2.35 16.16 -9.78
N THR A 101 1.95 17.27 -10.41
CA THR A 101 1.09 18.26 -9.78
C THR A 101 -0.30 17.69 -9.53
N ALA A 102 -0.88 16.98 -10.50
CA ALA A 102 -2.18 16.33 -10.35
C ALA A 102 -2.16 15.28 -9.22
N TYR A 103 -1.14 14.43 -9.16
CA TYR A 103 -0.98 13.47 -8.05
C TYR A 103 -0.87 14.18 -6.70
N SER A 104 -0.02 15.21 -6.60
CA SER A 104 0.18 15.95 -5.36
C SER A 104 -1.11 16.60 -4.86
N LEU A 105 -1.93 17.14 -5.78
CA LEU A 105 -3.22 17.74 -5.46
C LEU A 105 -4.27 16.68 -5.08
N ALA A 106 -4.27 15.51 -5.72
CA ALA A 106 -5.13 14.38 -5.34
C ALA A 106 -4.82 13.91 -3.90
N PHE A 107 -3.55 13.64 -3.58
CA PHE A 107 -3.13 13.27 -2.23
C PHE A 107 -3.42 14.36 -1.20
N GLN A 108 -3.24 15.63 -1.57
CA GLN A 108 -3.61 16.70 -0.66
C GLN A 108 -5.12 16.74 -0.41
N SER A 109 -5.94 16.43 -1.42
CA SER A 109 -7.41 16.44 -1.29
C SER A 109 -7.90 15.35 -0.34
N SER A 110 -7.26 14.18 -0.30
CA SER A 110 -7.62 13.12 0.67
C SER A 110 -7.34 13.49 2.13
N HIS A 111 -6.52 14.52 2.38
CA HIS A 111 -6.29 15.03 3.74
C HIS A 111 -7.28 16.14 4.15
N LEU A 112 -8.13 16.62 3.23
CA LEU A 112 -9.03 17.74 3.47
C LEU A 112 -10.48 17.26 3.58
N PRO A 113 -11.18 17.52 4.70
CA PRO A 113 -12.56 17.05 4.90
C PRO A 113 -13.54 17.48 3.80
N ASP A 114 -13.37 18.68 3.25
CA ASP A 114 -14.33 19.30 2.32
C ASP A 114 -13.89 19.21 0.85
N ALA A 115 -12.97 18.29 0.50
CA ALA A 115 -12.34 18.23 -0.82
C ALA A 115 -12.72 16.98 -1.64
N GLN A 116 -13.90 16.38 -1.39
CA GLN A 116 -14.34 15.16 -2.07
C GLN A 116 -14.44 15.35 -3.59
N ASP A 117 -15.11 16.42 -4.04
CA ASP A 117 -15.27 16.70 -5.47
C ASP A 117 -13.92 17.02 -6.13
N GLU A 118 -13.07 17.78 -5.43
CA GLU A 118 -11.72 18.12 -5.90
C GLU A 118 -10.85 16.86 -6.04
N PHE A 119 -10.95 15.91 -5.11
CA PHE A 119 -10.22 14.64 -5.18
C PHE A 119 -10.53 13.89 -6.47
N GLY A 120 -11.82 13.73 -6.81
CA GLY A 120 -12.25 13.07 -8.04
C GLY A 120 -11.73 13.76 -9.30
N VAL A 121 -11.76 15.09 -9.33
CA VAL A 121 -11.23 15.89 -10.44
C VAL A 121 -9.73 15.67 -10.63
N PHE A 122 -8.94 15.64 -9.55
CA PHE A 122 -7.49 15.44 -9.66
C PHE A 122 -7.10 14.01 -10.02
N VAL A 123 -7.81 13.00 -9.48
CA VAL A 123 -7.65 11.59 -9.90
C VAL A 123 -7.90 11.44 -11.39
N GLN A 124 -9.00 12.01 -11.90
CA GLN A 124 -9.29 12.01 -13.33
C GLN A 124 -8.22 12.79 -14.12
N GLY A 125 -7.70 13.89 -13.58
CA GLY A 125 -6.59 14.65 -14.15
C GLY A 125 -5.34 13.79 -14.36
N CYS A 126 -4.98 12.95 -13.38
CA CYS A 126 -3.88 12.00 -13.50
C CYS A 126 -4.10 11.01 -14.66
N ALA A 127 -5.31 10.44 -14.76
CA ALA A 127 -5.66 9.49 -15.81
C ALA A 127 -5.61 10.12 -17.21
N LEU A 128 -6.15 11.34 -17.36
CA LEU A 128 -6.14 12.07 -18.63
C LEU A 128 -4.72 12.48 -19.06
N ALA A 129 -3.91 12.96 -18.12
CA ALA A 129 -2.51 13.30 -18.39
C ALA A 129 -1.71 12.05 -18.82
N THR A 130 -1.89 10.94 -18.11
CA THR A 130 -1.28 9.64 -18.45
C THR A 130 -1.68 9.15 -19.83
N GLU A 131 -2.98 9.20 -20.15
CA GLU A 131 -3.48 8.78 -21.46
C GLU A 131 -2.95 9.68 -22.59
N ARG A 132 -2.84 10.99 -22.35
CA ARG A 132 -2.24 11.91 -23.32
C ARG A 132 -0.78 11.55 -23.57
N ILE A 133 0.03 11.42 -22.51
CA ILE A 133 1.44 11.00 -22.58
C ILE A 133 1.58 9.73 -23.43
N ARG A 134 0.72 8.73 -23.17
CA ARG A 134 0.74 7.44 -23.87
C ARG A 134 0.36 7.58 -25.35
N ARG A 135 -0.73 8.28 -25.66
CA ARG A 135 -1.22 8.47 -27.04
C ARG A 135 -0.22 9.21 -27.91
N THR A 136 0.40 10.26 -27.36
CA THR A 136 1.38 11.09 -28.09
C THR A 136 2.81 10.59 -27.96
N LYS A 137 3.03 9.49 -27.23
CA LYS A 137 4.34 8.84 -27.02
C LYS A 137 5.40 9.81 -26.48
N LEU A 138 5.00 10.69 -25.55
CA LEU A 138 5.93 11.62 -24.92
C LEU A 138 6.98 10.86 -24.11
N GLN A 139 8.20 11.39 -24.09
CA GLN A 139 9.23 10.89 -23.19
C GLN A 139 9.05 11.55 -21.83
N THR A 140 8.97 10.74 -20.79
CA THR A 140 8.67 11.18 -19.42
C THR A 140 9.61 10.49 -18.44
N THR A 141 10.07 11.23 -17.45
CA THR A 141 10.92 10.75 -16.36
C THR A 141 10.14 9.86 -15.40
N LEU A 142 8.84 10.11 -15.22
CA LEU A 142 7.93 9.26 -14.44
C LEU A 142 7.66 7.88 -15.08
N ASN A 143 8.37 7.55 -16.17
CA ASN A 143 8.41 6.23 -16.80
C ASN A 143 7.06 5.50 -16.79
N VAL A 144 6.02 6.16 -17.31
CA VAL A 144 4.65 5.62 -17.35
C VAL A 144 4.50 4.42 -18.30
N LYS A 145 5.62 3.89 -18.79
CA LYS A 145 5.70 2.73 -19.68
C LYS A 145 5.78 1.44 -18.84
N PRO A 146 4.92 0.43 -19.11
CA PRO A 146 4.84 -0.79 -18.31
C PRO A 146 6.10 -1.68 -18.35
N GLU A 147 6.99 -1.48 -19.32
CA GLU A 147 8.00 -2.48 -19.71
C GLU A 147 9.24 -2.54 -18.79
N TRP A 148 9.55 -1.46 -18.06
CA TRP A 148 10.76 -1.37 -17.22
C TRP A 148 10.63 -2.02 -15.84
N PRO A 149 9.57 -1.76 -15.03
CA PRO A 149 9.40 -2.41 -13.73
C PRO A 149 9.22 -3.93 -13.87
N GLN A 150 8.54 -4.36 -14.94
CA GLN A 150 8.22 -5.76 -15.19
C GLN A 150 9.46 -6.64 -15.33
N ARG A 151 10.40 -6.30 -16.22
CA ARG A 151 11.59 -7.14 -16.48
C ARG A 151 12.52 -7.24 -15.26
N LYS A 152 12.70 -6.14 -14.52
CA LYS A 152 13.53 -6.13 -13.30
C LYS A 152 12.90 -7.05 -12.25
N LEU A 153 11.59 -6.93 -12.05
CA LEU A 153 10.86 -7.71 -11.05
C LEU A 153 10.78 -9.20 -11.43
N GLU A 154 10.56 -9.52 -12.71
CA GLU A 154 10.61 -10.91 -13.22
C GLU A 154 11.95 -11.57 -12.94
N ALA A 155 13.07 -10.89 -13.24
CA ALA A 155 14.40 -11.40 -12.96
C ALA A 155 14.64 -11.61 -11.45
N ALA A 156 14.18 -10.67 -10.61
CA ALA A 156 14.34 -10.74 -9.16
C ALA A 156 13.49 -11.83 -8.49
N LEU A 157 12.41 -12.29 -9.15
CA LEU A 157 11.48 -13.29 -8.64
C LEU A 157 11.67 -14.68 -9.27
N GLU A 158 12.62 -14.84 -10.17
CA GLU A 158 12.82 -16.08 -10.93
C GLU A 158 12.98 -17.32 -10.03
N HIS A 159 13.66 -17.18 -8.89
CA HIS A 159 13.86 -18.26 -7.93
C HIS A 159 12.57 -18.66 -7.18
N LEU A 160 11.53 -17.83 -7.22
CA LEU A 160 10.21 -18.11 -6.63
C LEU A 160 9.22 -18.69 -7.65
N ARG A 161 9.65 -18.94 -8.89
CA ARG A 161 8.77 -19.40 -9.99
C ARG A 161 7.99 -20.66 -9.64
N ASP A 162 8.61 -21.61 -8.95
CA ASP A 162 7.98 -22.89 -8.58
C ASP A 162 7.41 -22.89 -7.16
N GLN A 163 7.57 -21.79 -6.41
CA GLN A 163 7.12 -21.70 -5.04
C GLN A 163 5.63 -21.37 -4.99
N LYS A 164 4.84 -22.25 -4.39
CA LYS A 164 3.41 -22.04 -4.17
C LYS A 164 3.15 -21.47 -2.79
N ILE A 165 2.13 -20.63 -2.70
CA ILE A 165 1.64 -20.08 -1.43
C ILE A 165 0.49 -20.96 -0.92
N ASP A 166 0.27 -20.91 0.40
CA ASP A 166 -0.77 -21.65 1.10
C ASP A 166 -2.15 -21.49 0.44
N VAL A 167 -2.63 -22.58 -0.18
CA VAL A 167 -3.87 -22.61 -0.97
C VAL A 167 -5.12 -22.31 -0.14
N PRO A 168 -5.28 -22.80 1.10
CA PRO A 168 -6.39 -22.46 1.98
C PRO A 168 -6.51 -20.96 2.27
N LEU A 169 -5.40 -20.25 2.50
CA LEU A 169 -5.44 -18.80 2.77
C LEU A 169 -5.98 -18.03 1.57
N ILE A 170 -5.49 -18.37 0.37
CA ILE A 170 -5.95 -17.76 -0.89
C ILE A 170 -7.40 -18.12 -1.17
N HIS A 171 -7.81 -19.37 -0.91
CA HIS A 171 -9.20 -19.79 -1.11
C HIS A 171 -10.17 -19.02 -0.20
N ARG A 172 -9.80 -18.78 1.07
CA ARG A 172 -10.60 -17.95 1.98
C ARG A 172 -10.69 -16.49 1.50
N ALA A 173 -9.60 -15.92 0.99
CA ALA A 173 -9.60 -14.57 0.42
C ALA A 173 -10.59 -14.46 -0.75
N LEU A 174 -10.46 -15.37 -1.74
CA LEU A 174 -11.32 -15.40 -2.92
C LEU A 174 -12.80 -15.59 -2.56
N ALA A 175 -13.10 -16.55 -1.68
CA ALA A 175 -14.46 -16.82 -1.23
C ALA A 175 -15.05 -15.62 -0.45
N GLY A 176 -14.24 -14.95 0.36
CA GLY A 176 -14.64 -13.74 1.07
C GLY A 176 -14.98 -12.59 0.12
N ILE A 177 -14.16 -12.37 -0.91
CA ILE A 177 -14.43 -11.37 -1.94
C ILE A 177 -15.71 -11.71 -2.71
N ASP A 178 -15.92 -12.98 -3.10
CA ASP A 178 -17.15 -13.42 -3.79
C ASP A 178 -18.40 -13.17 -2.95
N GLN A 179 -18.33 -13.44 -1.64
CA GLN A 179 -19.44 -13.16 -0.73
C GLN A 179 -19.75 -11.67 -0.66
N VAL A 180 -18.73 -10.81 -0.54
CA VAL A 180 -18.92 -9.35 -0.53
C VAL A 180 -19.51 -8.86 -1.85
N LEU A 181 -19.02 -9.36 -2.99
CA LEU A 181 -19.53 -8.99 -4.31
C LEU A 181 -20.99 -9.40 -4.51
N SER A 182 -21.45 -10.49 -3.88
CA SER A 182 -22.84 -10.92 -3.95
C SER A 182 -23.84 -9.97 -3.26
N LEU A 183 -23.35 -9.05 -2.40
CA LEU A 183 -24.18 -8.09 -1.68
C LEU A 183 -24.58 -6.88 -2.54
N THR A 184 -23.86 -6.64 -3.62
CA THR A 184 -23.99 -5.41 -4.42
C THR A 184 -24.28 -5.74 -5.88
N ALA A 185 -24.97 -4.83 -6.57
CA ALA A 185 -25.08 -4.85 -8.03
C ALA A 185 -24.11 -3.86 -8.70
N SER A 186 -23.31 -3.12 -7.91
CA SER A 186 -22.47 -2.04 -8.42
C SER A 186 -21.38 -2.57 -9.36
N PRO A 187 -21.32 -2.12 -10.63
CA PRO A 187 -20.30 -2.55 -11.57
C PRO A 187 -18.89 -2.10 -11.13
N PHE A 188 -18.79 -1.00 -10.37
CA PHE A 188 -17.53 -0.50 -9.85
C PHE A 188 -16.96 -1.44 -8.78
N CYS A 189 -17.81 -1.89 -7.84
CA CYS A 189 -17.44 -2.89 -6.84
C CYS A 189 -16.98 -4.20 -7.49
N HIS A 190 -17.70 -4.66 -8.51
CA HIS A 190 -17.30 -5.85 -9.28
C HIS A 190 -15.99 -5.68 -10.03
N ALA A 191 -15.74 -4.52 -10.63
CA ALA A 191 -14.47 -4.25 -11.31
C ALA A 191 -13.30 -4.27 -10.31
N PHE A 192 -13.47 -3.62 -9.17
CA PHE A 192 -12.48 -3.57 -8.09
C PHE A 192 -12.22 -4.94 -7.47
N GLY A 193 -13.29 -5.66 -7.08
CA GLY A 193 -13.21 -7.01 -6.52
C GLY A 193 -12.57 -8.03 -7.47
N ARG A 194 -12.89 -7.98 -8.77
CA ARG A 194 -12.24 -8.88 -9.75
C ARG A 194 -10.74 -8.62 -9.89
N ALA A 195 -10.28 -7.37 -9.79
CA ALA A 195 -8.86 -7.07 -9.82
C ALA A 195 -8.12 -7.67 -8.61
N MET A 196 -8.74 -7.61 -7.42
CA MET A 196 -8.24 -8.29 -6.22
C MET A 196 -8.20 -9.81 -6.42
N GLN A 197 -9.29 -10.41 -6.91
CA GLN A 197 -9.35 -11.85 -7.19
C GLN A 197 -8.30 -12.32 -8.19
N GLN A 198 -8.04 -11.55 -9.25
CA GLN A 198 -6.98 -11.86 -10.21
C GLN A 198 -5.60 -11.90 -9.55
N THR A 199 -5.31 -10.93 -8.68
CA THR A 199 -4.07 -10.88 -7.90
C THR A 199 -3.94 -12.09 -6.98
N MET A 200 -4.98 -12.40 -6.22
CA MET A 200 -5.01 -13.58 -5.32
C MET A 200 -4.88 -14.90 -6.10
N ALA A 201 -5.59 -15.04 -7.22
CA ALA A 201 -5.54 -16.24 -8.04
C ALA A 201 -4.13 -16.49 -8.62
N ALA A 202 -3.38 -15.44 -8.96
CA ALA A 202 -2.01 -15.57 -9.45
C ALA A 202 -1.07 -16.22 -8.42
N PHE A 203 -1.27 -15.98 -7.12
CA PHE A 203 -0.50 -16.66 -6.05
C PHE A 203 -0.76 -18.17 -5.96
N ARG A 204 -1.88 -18.67 -6.52
CA ARG A 204 -2.16 -20.12 -6.61
C ARG A 204 -1.26 -20.81 -7.63
N GLU A 205 -0.85 -20.07 -8.66
CA GLU A 205 0.04 -20.58 -9.70
C GLU A 205 1.48 -20.55 -9.20
N SER A 206 1.95 -19.38 -8.77
CA SER A 206 3.24 -19.21 -8.11
C SER A 206 3.33 -17.90 -7.33
N ALA A 207 4.23 -17.85 -6.35
CA ALA A 207 4.58 -16.65 -5.61
C ALA A 207 5.09 -15.56 -6.56
N ALA A 208 5.96 -15.91 -7.51
CA ALA A 208 6.48 -14.97 -8.51
C ALA A 208 5.37 -14.29 -9.32
N LYS A 209 4.40 -15.07 -9.83
CA LYS A 209 3.27 -14.52 -10.62
C LYS A 209 2.40 -13.60 -9.77
N GLY A 210 2.12 -14.00 -8.52
CA GLY A 210 1.36 -13.19 -7.58
C GLY A 210 2.04 -11.86 -7.25
N PHE A 211 3.33 -11.88 -6.96
CA PHE A 211 4.11 -10.66 -6.71
C PHE A 211 4.13 -9.74 -7.92
N LEU A 212 4.41 -10.28 -9.10
CA LEU A 212 4.44 -9.52 -10.35
C LEU A 212 3.10 -8.84 -10.60
N LEU A 213 1.99 -9.59 -10.54
CA LEU A 213 0.66 -9.05 -10.77
C LEU A 213 0.29 -8.01 -9.70
N SER A 214 0.59 -8.27 -8.42
CA SER A 214 0.32 -7.32 -7.34
C SER A 214 1.05 -5.97 -7.50
N SER A 215 2.26 -5.97 -8.09
CA SER A 215 3.01 -4.73 -8.36
C SER A 215 2.54 -4.03 -9.63
N LEU A 216 2.26 -4.77 -10.70
CA LEU A 216 1.85 -4.19 -11.99
C LEU A 216 0.39 -3.71 -12.00
N SER A 217 -0.51 -4.40 -11.30
CA SER A 217 -1.92 -4.05 -11.21
C SER A 217 -2.21 -2.88 -10.29
N TYR A 218 -1.24 -2.38 -9.52
CA TYR A 218 -1.52 -1.29 -8.60
C TYR A 218 -1.81 0.05 -9.31
N ASN A 219 -1.25 0.29 -10.51
CA ASN A 219 -1.69 1.42 -11.34
C ASN A 219 -3.18 1.30 -11.73
N GLN A 220 -3.64 0.07 -12.01
CA GLN A 220 -5.04 -0.22 -12.29
C GLN A 220 -5.92 0.05 -11.05
N TRP A 221 -5.41 -0.17 -9.84
CA TRP A 221 -6.14 0.10 -8.60
C TRP A 221 -6.43 1.58 -8.39
N TYR A 222 -5.52 2.47 -8.82
CA TYR A 222 -5.78 3.91 -8.81
C TYR A 222 -6.95 4.29 -9.72
N ASP A 223 -6.99 3.75 -10.94
CA ASP A 223 -8.10 3.99 -11.88
C ASP A 223 -9.43 3.42 -11.34
N LEU A 224 -9.40 2.19 -10.81
CA LEU A 224 -10.58 1.52 -10.27
C LEU A 224 -11.11 2.19 -8.99
N SER A 225 -10.23 2.85 -8.23
CA SER A 225 -10.59 3.56 -7.00
C SER A 225 -11.54 4.72 -7.24
N SER A 226 -11.51 5.35 -8.41
CA SER A 226 -12.47 6.40 -8.77
C SER A 226 -13.90 5.87 -8.83
N GLY A 227 -14.09 4.65 -9.37
CA GLY A 227 -15.40 4.01 -9.37
C GLY A 227 -15.83 3.57 -7.98
N LEU A 228 -14.89 3.04 -7.19
CA LEU A 228 -15.15 2.64 -5.81
C LEU A 228 -15.51 3.84 -4.92
N LEU A 229 -14.89 5.01 -5.15
CA LEU A 229 -15.22 6.27 -4.49
C LEU A 229 -16.69 6.63 -4.69
N THR A 230 -17.19 6.56 -5.93
CA THR A 230 -18.61 6.79 -6.22
C THR A 230 -19.50 5.76 -5.51
N ALA A 231 -19.10 4.50 -5.48
CA ALA A 231 -19.88 3.45 -4.81
C ALA A 231 -19.94 3.65 -3.29
N LEU A 232 -18.85 4.12 -2.65
CA LEU A 232 -18.78 4.38 -1.21
C LEU A 232 -19.72 5.49 -0.72
N GLN A 233 -20.17 6.38 -1.61
CA GLN A 233 -21.11 7.44 -1.25
C GLN A 233 -22.52 6.89 -0.97
N ASP A 234 -22.85 5.71 -1.50
CA ASP A 234 -24.07 4.98 -1.14
C ASP A 234 -23.84 4.21 0.16
N THR A 235 -24.17 4.85 1.28
CA THR A 235 -23.99 4.27 2.63
C THR A 235 -24.96 3.11 2.93
N SER A 236 -25.92 2.83 2.06
CA SER A 236 -26.82 1.68 2.20
C SER A 236 -26.21 0.38 1.68
N ASP A 237 -25.24 0.46 0.76
CA ASP A 237 -24.48 -0.67 0.24
C ASP A 237 -23.21 -0.88 1.09
N PRO A 238 -23.10 -1.99 1.85
CA PRO A 238 -21.90 -2.26 2.64
C PRO A 238 -20.72 -2.76 1.79
N ALA A 239 -20.95 -3.23 0.55
CA ALA A 239 -19.91 -3.87 -0.24
C ALA A 239 -18.69 -2.98 -0.52
N PRO A 240 -18.82 -1.69 -0.90
CA PRO A 240 -17.66 -0.83 -1.19
C PRO A 240 -16.70 -0.69 0.00
N VAL A 241 -17.24 -0.50 1.20
CA VAL A 241 -16.41 -0.35 2.41
C VAL A 241 -15.79 -1.68 2.83
N LEU A 242 -16.52 -2.79 2.70
CA LEU A 242 -15.99 -4.14 2.92
C LEU A 242 -14.85 -4.45 1.94
N LEU A 243 -15.00 -4.12 0.65
CA LEU A 243 -13.93 -4.25 -0.35
C LEU A 243 -12.70 -3.42 0.01
N GLY A 244 -12.87 -2.26 0.64
CA GLY A 244 -11.77 -1.48 1.21
C GLY A 244 -10.97 -2.24 2.28
N ALA A 245 -11.64 -2.98 3.16
CA ALA A 245 -10.97 -3.83 4.14
C ALA A 245 -10.25 -5.03 3.49
N TYR A 246 -10.86 -5.66 2.48
CA TYR A 246 -10.22 -6.73 1.71
C TYR A 246 -8.99 -6.24 0.96
N PHE A 247 -9.05 -5.04 0.37
CA PHE A 247 -7.91 -4.42 -0.30
C PHE A 247 -6.69 -4.27 0.62
N VAL A 248 -6.93 -3.81 1.85
CA VAL A 248 -5.89 -3.71 2.88
C VAL A 248 -5.34 -5.08 3.28
N GLY A 249 -6.23 -6.06 3.47
CA GLY A 249 -5.84 -7.45 3.76
C GLY A 249 -5.00 -8.07 2.63
N ASP A 250 -5.40 -7.88 1.38
CA ASP A 250 -4.68 -8.35 0.19
C ASP A 250 -3.29 -7.73 0.12
N LEU A 251 -3.19 -6.40 0.30
CA LEU A 251 -1.93 -5.68 0.35
C LEU A 251 -1.00 -6.20 1.45
N ALA A 252 -1.52 -6.31 2.67
CA ALA A 252 -0.81 -6.87 3.81
C ALA A 252 -0.28 -8.28 3.54
N MET A 253 -1.13 -9.13 2.96
CA MET A 253 -0.77 -10.50 2.62
C MET A 253 0.34 -10.53 1.57
N CYS A 254 0.09 -9.90 0.42
CA CYS A 254 0.96 -9.91 -0.74
C CYS A 254 2.29 -9.26 -0.43
N LYS A 255 2.30 -8.15 0.30
CA LYS A 255 3.49 -7.32 0.42
C LYS A 255 4.23 -7.52 1.72
N ALA A 256 3.65 -8.08 2.78
CA ALA A 256 4.35 -8.31 4.05
C ALA A 256 4.30 -9.77 4.52
N VAL A 257 3.11 -10.38 4.64
CA VAL A 257 2.98 -11.74 5.21
C VAL A 257 3.66 -12.80 4.35
N ILE A 258 3.39 -12.83 3.04
CA ILE A 258 4.02 -13.79 2.12
C ILE A 258 5.54 -13.58 2.07
N PRO A 259 6.07 -12.36 1.84
CA PRO A 259 7.51 -12.11 1.89
C PRO A 259 8.18 -12.59 3.17
N LEU A 260 7.65 -12.27 4.35
CA LEU A 260 8.22 -12.71 5.63
C LEU A 260 8.14 -14.23 5.83
N HIS A 261 7.13 -14.88 5.27
CA HIS A 261 7.04 -16.34 5.27
C HIS A 261 8.11 -16.97 4.37
N LEU A 262 8.36 -16.39 3.19
CA LEU A 262 9.37 -16.88 2.25
C LEU A 262 10.80 -16.60 2.74
N TYR A 263 10.99 -15.54 3.52
CA TYR A 263 12.30 -15.08 4.00
C TYR A 263 12.27 -14.82 5.52
N PRO A 264 12.24 -15.88 6.35
CA PRO A 264 12.05 -15.78 7.80
C PRO A 264 13.19 -15.07 8.53
N ASP A 265 14.40 -15.07 7.95
CA ASP A 265 15.60 -14.43 8.54
C ASP A 265 15.63 -12.90 8.34
N THR A 266 14.58 -12.34 7.73
CA THR A 266 14.45 -10.90 7.52
C THR A 266 14.41 -10.16 8.86
N PRO A 267 15.28 -9.15 9.08
CA PRO A 267 15.19 -8.29 10.24
C PRO A 267 13.83 -7.57 10.27
N ARG A 268 13.03 -7.85 11.29
CA ARG A 268 11.69 -7.26 11.44
C ARG A 268 11.72 -5.74 11.63
N SER A 269 12.86 -5.19 12.04
CA SER A 269 13.11 -3.75 12.11
C SER A 269 13.06 -3.05 10.75
N GLU A 270 13.20 -3.79 9.64
CA GLU A 270 13.10 -3.24 8.29
C GLU A 270 11.64 -3.06 7.83
N LEU A 271 10.64 -3.57 8.57
CA LEU A 271 9.22 -3.49 8.18
C LEU A 271 8.65 -2.07 8.28
N PRO A 272 7.69 -1.69 7.41
CA PRO A 272 7.00 -0.41 7.48
C PRO A 272 5.90 -0.46 8.56
N VAL A 273 6.31 -0.62 9.82
CA VAL A 273 5.42 -0.89 10.97
C VAL A 273 4.30 0.14 11.08
N ARG A 274 4.60 1.42 10.84
CA ARG A 274 3.61 2.51 10.87
C ARG A 274 2.51 2.29 9.83
N THR A 275 2.88 2.00 8.59
CA THR A 275 1.96 1.74 7.48
C THR A 275 1.08 0.53 7.79
N LEU A 276 1.68 -0.56 8.28
CA LEU A 276 0.97 -1.79 8.64
C LEU A 276 -0.02 -1.57 9.80
N ARG A 277 0.34 -0.76 10.80
CA ARG A 277 -0.57 -0.39 11.90
C ARG A 277 -1.73 0.46 11.40
N GLN A 278 -1.45 1.45 10.55
CA GLN A 278 -2.51 2.29 9.97
C GLN A 278 -3.49 1.48 9.10
N MET A 279 -2.99 0.45 8.43
CA MET A 279 -3.82 -0.54 7.73
C MET A 279 -4.72 -1.32 8.71
N SER A 280 -4.17 -1.85 9.81
CA SER A 280 -4.96 -2.55 10.85
C SER A 280 -6.06 -1.65 11.43
N GLU A 281 -5.71 -0.41 11.80
CA GLU A 281 -6.66 0.58 12.31
C GLU A 281 -7.81 0.90 11.33
N TRP A 282 -7.59 0.82 10.02
CA TRP A 282 -8.67 0.98 9.04
C TRP A 282 -9.63 -0.21 9.03
N VAL A 283 -9.10 -1.43 9.13
CA VAL A 283 -9.93 -2.65 9.26
C VAL A 283 -10.76 -2.58 10.54
N ASP A 284 -10.16 -2.18 11.66
CA ASP A 284 -10.86 -2.00 12.95
C ASP A 284 -11.94 -0.91 12.87
N ALA A 285 -11.65 0.23 12.24
CA ALA A 285 -12.62 1.30 12.09
C ALA A 285 -13.83 0.86 11.25
N ILE A 286 -13.60 0.08 10.19
CA ILE A 286 -14.66 -0.49 9.36
C ILE A 286 -15.49 -1.49 10.17
N GLN A 287 -14.85 -2.41 10.90
CA GLN A 287 -15.52 -3.38 11.77
C GLN A 287 -16.46 -2.73 12.80
N GLN A 288 -16.02 -1.64 13.43
CA GLN A 288 -16.80 -0.92 14.44
C GLN A 288 -17.95 -0.09 13.85
N THR A 289 -17.97 0.10 12.54
CA THR A 289 -18.93 1.00 11.88
C THR A 289 -19.96 0.26 11.04
N VAL A 290 -19.60 -0.86 10.41
CA VAL A 290 -20.54 -1.65 9.61
C VAL A 290 -21.61 -2.29 10.49
N ALA A 291 -22.80 -2.49 9.91
CA ALA A 291 -23.90 -3.17 10.59
C ALA A 291 -23.49 -4.58 11.05
N GLU A 292 -24.05 -5.02 12.18
CA GLU A 292 -23.76 -6.34 12.77
C GLU A 292 -23.95 -7.49 11.77
N SER A 293 -24.97 -7.38 10.91
CA SER A 293 -25.23 -8.35 9.82
C SER A 293 -24.07 -8.49 8.83
N SER A 294 -23.28 -7.43 8.63
CA SER A 294 -22.17 -7.40 7.65
C SER A 294 -20.81 -7.72 8.27
N GLN A 295 -20.69 -7.73 9.60
CA GLN A 295 -19.42 -7.93 10.30
C GLN A 295 -18.76 -9.27 9.98
N HIS A 296 -19.55 -10.33 9.76
CA HIS A 296 -19.01 -11.64 9.43
C HIS A 296 -18.21 -11.65 8.11
N HIS A 297 -18.48 -10.73 7.18
CA HIS A 297 -17.71 -10.61 5.93
C HIS A 297 -16.27 -10.14 6.17
N LEU A 298 -15.98 -9.52 7.31
CA LEU A 298 -14.65 -9.02 7.67
C LEU A 298 -13.76 -10.06 8.34
N THR A 299 -14.19 -11.32 8.43
CA THR A 299 -13.41 -12.39 9.08
C THR A 299 -12.01 -12.54 8.48
N TRP A 300 -11.89 -12.56 7.15
CA TRP A 300 -10.60 -12.73 6.49
C TRP A 300 -9.66 -11.50 6.62
N PRO A 301 -10.12 -10.25 6.40
CA PRO A 301 -9.30 -9.07 6.68
C PRO A 301 -8.73 -9.04 8.10
N HIS A 302 -9.54 -9.37 9.13
CA HIS A 302 -9.05 -9.43 10.51
C HIS A 302 -8.06 -10.57 10.74
N GLU A 303 -8.28 -11.75 10.16
CA GLU A 303 -7.31 -12.85 10.21
C GLU A 303 -5.95 -12.39 9.68
N MET A 304 -5.94 -11.59 8.61
CA MET A 304 -4.71 -11.05 8.04
C MET A 304 -4.02 -10.04 8.95
N MET A 305 -4.78 -9.10 9.53
CA MET A 305 -4.23 -8.11 10.46
C MET A 305 -3.67 -8.78 11.71
N ALA A 306 -4.36 -9.77 12.27
CA ALA A 306 -3.89 -10.54 13.42
C ALA A 306 -2.58 -11.30 13.12
N ARG A 307 -2.43 -11.84 11.90
CA ARG A 307 -1.17 -12.46 11.45
C ARG A 307 -0.04 -11.44 11.37
N LEU A 308 -0.30 -10.26 10.81
CA LEU A 308 0.67 -9.17 10.79
C LEU A 308 1.08 -8.74 12.19
N GLU A 309 0.12 -8.54 13.10
CA GLU A 309 0.40 -8.15 14.48
C GLU A 309 1.26 -9.19 15.19
N GLY A 310 0.96 -10.49 15.00
CA GLY A 310 1.81 -11.58 15.47
C GLY A 310 3.26 -11.50 14.96
N LEU A 311 3.46 -11.09 13.71
CA LEU A 311 4.79 -10.86 13.13
C LEU A 311 5.48 -9.62 13.72
N LEU A 312 4.71 -8.61 14.13
CA LEU A 312 5.21 -7.35 14.70
C LEU A 312 5.45 -7.40 16.21
N GLN A 313 5.02 -8.46 16.91
CA GLN A 313 5.22 -8.60 18.36
C GLN A 313 6.69 -8.42 18.77
N GLY A 314 6.91 -7.60 19.81
CA GLY A 314 8.23 -7.29 20.35
C GLY A 314 8.98 -6.14 19.68
N LEU A 315 8.41 -5.54 18.62
CA LEU A 315 8.91 -4.26 18.09
C LEU A 315 8.30 -3.12 18.90
N ASP A 316 9.07 -2.60 19.86
CA ASP A 316 8.67 -1.44 20.63
C ASP A 316 8.88 -0.16 19.79
N TYR A 317 7.81 0.60 19.57
CA TYR A 317 7.93 1.94 19.01
C TYR A 317 6.80 2.83 19.50
N THR A 318 7.09 3.55 20.56
CA THR A 318 6.46 4.81 20.94
C THR A 318 6.91 5.90 19.96
N GLU A 319 5.98 6.78 19.58
CA GLU A 319 6.16 8.00 18.75
C GLU A 319 5.98 7.86 17.24
N ALA A 320 4.72 7.83 16.80
CA ALA A 320 4.29 8.70 15.69
C ALA A 320 2.76 8.76 15.73
N ALA A 321 2.21 9.96 15.87
CA ALA A 321 0.77 10.21 15.95
C ALA A 321 -0.01 9.35 14.93
N SER A 322 -0.67 8.30 15.43
CA SER A 322 -1.71 7.63 14.68
C SER A 322 -2.79 8.68 14.46
N ILE A 323 -3.36 8.71 13.26
CA ILE A 323 -4.74 9.19 13.15
C ILE A 323 -5.50 8.33 14.16
N LYS A 324 -6.09 8.95 15.19
CA LYS A 324 -6.71 8.16 16.26
C LYS A 324 -7.76 7.29 15.60
N LEU A 325 -7.88 6.04 16.03
CA LEU A 325 -8.92 5.12 15.54
C LEU A 325 -10.31 5.81 15.48
N GLU A 326 -10.58 6.69 16.43
CA GLU A 326 -11.75 7.58 16.49
C GLU A 326 -11.95 8.45 15.23
N ASP A 327 -10.90 9.05 14.68
CA ASP A 327 -10.96 9.87 13.47
C ASP A 327 -11.30 8.98 12.25
N LYS A 328 -10.74 7.78 12.17
CA LYS A 328 -11.06 6.81 11.11
C LYS A 328 -12.49 6.33 11.21
N ILE A 329 -12.97 6.03 12.43
CA ILE A 329 -14.38 5.71 12.68
C ILE A 329 -15.28 6.89 12.24
N SER A 330 -14.90 8.13 12.55
CA SER A 330 -15.63 9.31 12.08
C SER A 330 -15.66 9.41 10.55
N ILE A 331 -14.60 9.03 9.86
CA ILE A 331 -14.57 9.02 8.38
C ILE A 331 -15.51 7.94 7.83
N VAL A 332 -15.44 6.70 8.35
CA VAL A 332 -16.30 5.59 7.89
C VAL A 332 -17.79 5.86 8.18
N ARG A 333 -18.12 6.60 9.23
CA ARG A 333 -19.49 7.01 9.55
C ARG A 333 -20.05 8.09 8.61
N SER A 334 -19.22 8.74 7.82
CA SER A 334 -19.59 9.89 6.97
C SER A 334 -19.09 9.71 5.54
N LEU A 335 -19.15 8.48 5.00
CA LEU A 335 -18.63 8.17 3.66
C LEU A 335 -19.37 8.92 2.53
N ASP A 336 -20.61 9.36 2.74
CA ASP A 336 -21.34 10.23 1.82
C ASP A 336 -20.57 11.53 1.48
N SER A 337 -19.79 12.03 2.44
CA SER A 337 -19.02 13.28 2.33
C SER A 337 -17.52 13.13 2.53
N ARG A 338 -17.05 11.96 2.98
CA ARG A 338 -15.63 11.69 3.32
C ARG A 338 -15.05 10.42 2.70
N ALA A 339 -15.71 9.82 1.72
CA ALA A 339 -15.20 8.60 1.08
C ALA A 339 -13.81 8.79 0.44
N HIS A 340 -13.49 10.00 -0.03
CA HIS A 340 -12.18 10.35 -0.59
C HIS A 340 -11.05 10.26 0.42
N MET A 341 -11.34 10.49 1.71
CA MET A 341 -10.35 10.37 2.78
C MET A 341 -9.99 8.89 3.00
N LEU A 342 -11.00 8.01 3.06
CA LEU A 342 -10.78 6.56 3.16
C LEU A 342 -9.97 6.07 1.96
N ILE A 343 -10.47 6.29 0.73
CA ILE A 343 -9.82 5.80 -0.49
C ILE A 343 -8.41 6.36 -0.65
N GLY A 344 -8.23 7.67 -0.42
CA GLY A 344 -6.93 8.30 -0.52
C GLY A 344 -5.91 7.74 0.47
N ASP A 345 -6.32 7.49 1.72
CA ASP A 345 -5.46 6.84 2.71
C ASP A 345 -5.16 5.38 2.35
N LEU A 346 -6.16 4.61 1.91
CA LEU A 346 -5.95 3.20 1.50
C LEU A 346 -4.96 3.09 0.34
N ILE A 347 -5.09 3.95 -0.66
CA ILE A 347 -4.14 4.04 -1.78
C ILE A 347 -2.78 4.43 -1.23
N SER A 348 -2.67 5.54 -0.50
CA SER A 348 -1.39 6.02 0.04
C SER A 348 -0.64 4.92 0.81
N LEU A 349 -1.32 4.24 1.74
CA LEU A 349 -0.76 3.12 2.51
C LEU A 349 -0.33 1.95 1.61
N GLY A 350 -1.15 1.58 0.62
CA GLY A 350 -0.78 0.54 -0.34
C GLY A 350 0.43 0.91 -1.19
N SER A 351 0.62 2.19 -1.45
CA SER A 351 1.73 2.75 -2.21
C SER A 351 3.02 2.66 -1.40
N GLU A 352 2.99 3.09 -0.14
CA GLU A 352 4.08 2.94 0.83
C GLU A 352 4.53 1.49 0.95
N LEU A 353 3.57 0.59 1.14
CA LEU A 353 3.84 -0.83 1.34
C LEU A 353 4.39 -1.48 0.07
N THR A 354 3.92 -1.06 -1.12
CA THR A 354 4.44 -1.53 -2.39
C THR A 354 5.88 -1.07 -2.59
N ALA A 355 6.19 0.21 -2.37
CA ALA A 355 7.55 0.74 -2.47
C ALA A 355 8.51 0.03 -1.51
N TRP A 356 8.06 -0.24 -0.29
CA TRP A 356 8.82 -1.06 0.66
C TRP A 356 9.05 -2.47 0.11
N SER A 357 8.01 -3.15 -0.37
CA SER A 357 8.11 -4.53 -0.88
C SER A 357 9.07 -4.67 -2.05
N GLU A 358 9.14 -3.65 -2.93
CA GLU A 358 10.06 -3.65 -4.06
C GLU A 358 11.51 -3.52 -3.60
N ALA A 359 11.79 -2.58 -2.69
CA ALA A 359 13.12 -2.42 -2.09
C ALA A 359 13.54 -3.67 -1.31
N PHE A 360 12.57 -4.31 -0.64
CA PHE A 360 12.76 -5.56 0.09
C PHE A 360 13.15 -6.71 -0.84
N ILE A 361 12.39 -6.92 -1.93
CA ILE A 361 12.68 -7.97 -2.93
C ILE A 361 14.05 -7.73 -3.58
N ASP A 362 14.38 -6.48 -3.93
CA ASP A 362 15.68 -6.11 -4.52
C ASP A 362 16.84 -6.42 -3.56
N THR A 363 16.68 -6.07 -2.29
CA THR A 363 17.69 -6.33 -1.24
C THR A 363 17.91 -7.82 -1.04
N ILE A 364 16.84 -8.60 -0.97
CA ILE A 364 16.89 -10.06 -0.81
C ILE A 364 17.51 -10.74 -2.02
N TYR A 365 17.13 -10.32 -3.22
CA TYR A 365 17.74 -10.80 -4.46
C TYR A 365 19.26 -10.65 -4.40
N HIS A 366 19.76 -9.48 -3.98
CA HIS A 366 21.19 -9.24 -3.84
C HIS A 366 21.84 -10.04 -2.69
N ARG A 367 21.17 -10.19 -1.53
CA ARG A 367 21.69 -10.95 -0.38
C ARG A 367 21.78 -12.46 -0.65
N HIS A 368 20.74 -13.06 -1.24
CA HIS A 368 20.62 -14.52 -1.37
C HIS A 368 21.16 -15.10 -2.69
N LEU A 369 21.19 -14.32 -3.78
CA LEU A 369 21.67 -14.79 -5.09
C LEU A 369 23.00 -14.15 -5.51
N GLY A 370 23.42 -13.05 -4.87
CA GLY A 370 24.76 -12.47 -5.02
C GLY A 370 25.88 -13.32 -4.40
N THR A 371 25.52 -14.32 -3.59
CA THR A 371 26.43 -15.32 -3.01
C THR A 371 25.96 -16.73 -3.37
N VAL A 372 26.17 -17.18 -4.61
CA VAL A 372 25.91 -18.59 -4.95
C VAL A 372 26.96 -19.46 -4.24
N PRO A 373 26.53 -20.34 -3.32
CA PRO A 373 26.72 -21.77 -3.59
C PRO A 373 25.39 -22.50 -3.74
N LYS A 374 25.39 -23.51 -4.62
CA LYS A 374 24.24 -24.30 -5.06
C LYS A 374 23.46 -24.96 -3.91
N ARG A 375 22.14 -24.86 -4.02
CA ARG A 375 21.06 -25.81 -3.61
C ARG A 375 21.23 -26.54 -2.29
N GLN A 376 20.30 -26.31 -1.37
CA GLN A 376 19.64 -27.36 -0.60
C GLN A 376 18.20 -26.92 -0.27
N GLY A 377 17.23 -27.80 -0.52
CA GLY A 377 15.80 -27.50 -0.42
C GLY A 377 15.37 -27.12 0.99
N LEU A 378 14.52 -26.10 1.09
CA LEU A 378 13.85 -25.71 2.34
C LEU A 378 12.92 -26.84 2.82
N PRO A 379 12.92 -27.19 4.13
CA PRO A 379 12.06 -28.24 4.65
C PRO A 379 10.62 -27.74 4.84
N PRO A 380 9.60 -28.59 4.65
CA PRO A 380 8.22 -28.27 4.99
C PRO A 380 7.96 -28.60 6.47
N ARG A 381 7.50 -27.64 7.28
CA ARG A 381 6.91 -27.80 8.65
C ARG A 381 6.72 -26.40 9.28
N PHE A 382 5.68 -26.00 10.00
CA PHE A 382 4.55 -26.64 10.70
C PHE A 382 3.38 -25.61 10.79
N PHE A 383 2.15 -26.00 10.51
CA PHE A 383 0.96 -25.47 11.21
C PHE A 383 0.34 -26.65 11.97
N GLY A 384 0.29 -26.55 13.30
CA GLY A 384 -0.15 -27.61 14.18
C GLY A 384 -1.68 -27.71 14.26
N SER A 385 -2.22 -28.89 13.95
CA SER A 385 -3.53 -29.31 14.44
C SER A 385 -3.39 -29.84 15.86
N THR A 386 -4.28 -29.37 16.74
CA THR A 386 -4.48 -29.91 18.08
C THR A 386 -4.88 -31.38 18.03
N GLY A 387 -4.30 -32.19 18.92
CA GLY A 387 -4.81 -33.54 19.22
C GLY A 387 -3.74 -34.61 19.41
N LYS A 388 -3.32 -34.85 20.65
CA LYS A 388 -2.83 -36.16 21.09
C LYS A 388 -3.17 -36.42 22.55
N GLY A 389 -3.99 -37.43 22.77
CA GLY A 389 -3.75 -38.46 23.77
C GLY A 389 -3.96 -39.84 23.09
N PRO A 390 -3.69 -40.97 23.75
CA PRO A 390 -2.84 -41.22 24.90
C PRO A 390 -1.66 -42.17 24.57
N THR A 391 -0.63 -42.16 25.41
CA THR A 391 0.52 -43.08 25.40
C THR A 391 0.20 -44.43 26.06
N PRO A 392 0.72 -45.56 25.53
CA PRO A 392 0.90 -46.81 26.27
C PRO A 392 2.36 -47.00 26.74
N PRO A 393 2.63 -47.97 27.63
CA PRO A 393 3.69 -47.89 28.63
C PRO A 393 5.02 -48.52 28.17
N ALA A 394 6.13 -47.96 28.65
CA ALA A 394 7.46 -48.56 28.54
C ALA A 394 7.85 -49.26 29.84
N SER A 395 8.16 -50.54 29.71
CA SER A 395 8.69 -51.44 30.73
C SER A 395 10.18 -51.23 30.97
N HIS A 396 10.58 -51.61 32.19
CA HIS A 396 11.90 -51.72 32.78
C HIS A 396 13.09 -52.05 31.86
N SER A 397 14.25 -51.40 32.09
CA SER A 397 15.42 -52.11 32.63
C SER A 397 16.51 -51.17 33.18
N SER A 398 17.06 -51.62 34.32
CA SER A 398 18.44 -51.51 34.81
C SER A 398 19.15 -50.15 34.91
N ARG A 399 19.24 -49.67 36.15
CA ARG A 399 20.38 -48.88 36.67
C ARG A 399 21.20 -49.75 37.64
N SER A 400 22.48 -49.88 37.35
CA SER A 400 23.61 -49.98 38.29
C SER A 400 24.59 -48.87 37.87
N PRO A 401 25.52 -48.33 38.69
CA PRO A 401 26.42 -49.00 39.66
C PRO A 401 26.73 -48.05 40.88
N PRO A 402 27.94 -47.97 41.52
CA PRO A 402 29.12 -48.86 41.68
C PRO A 402 29.60 -49.01 43.17
N GLU A 403 30.81 -49.58 43.33
CA GLU A 403 31.73 -49.59 44.51
C GLU A 403 31.54 -50.74 45.53
N ASN A 404 32.55 -51.39 46.11
CA ASN A 404 34.03 -51.35 46.02
C ASN A 404 34.61 -52.61 46.74
N ALA A 405 35.85 -53.00 46.39
CA ALA A 405 36.85 -53.78 47.16
C ALA A 405 36.44 -55.17 47.74
N GLY A 406 37.19 -56.27 47.62
CA GLY A 406 38.64 -56.43 47.54
C GLY A 406 39.21 -56.82 48.92
N GLY A 407 39.42 -58.12 49.17
CA GLY A 407 40.34 -58.60 50.20
C GLY A 407 39.82 -59.64 51.19
N MET A 408 40.29 -60.89 50.99
CA MET A 408 40.40 -62.04 51.90
C MET A 408 39.13 -62.75 52.39
#